data_AF-A0A2E7NBB6-F1
#
_entry.id   AF-A0A2E7NBB6-F1
#
_cell.length_a   1.000
_cell.length_b   1.000
_cell.length_c   1.000
_cell.angle_alpha   90.00
_cell.angle_beta   90.00
_cell.angle_gamma   90.00
#
_symmetry.space_group_name_H-M   'P 1'
#
loop_
_entity.id
_entity.type
_entity.pdbx_description
1 polymer ?
#
loop_
_entity_poly.entity_id
_entity_poly.type
_entity_poly.pdbx_seq_one_letter_code
_entity_poly.pdbx_strand_id
1 'polypeptide(L)'
;MSRRRRTGDTAHLSSQARSARRHRNDQELRRYVQGTLARDALERLVPDILIDALGTFCPEPVIRTQDRMADAGPGEIAMLLADDVGVEIDIPAWCLSTGNEYLGLLKSESGYKVFVRRASFERP
;
A
#
# COMPACT_ATOMS: atom_id res chain seq x y z
N MET A 1 41.13 -22.69 -39.23
CA MET A 1 41.68 -22.53 -37.87
C MET A 1 41.86 -21.04 -37.58
N SER A 2 41.55 -20.63 -36.33
CA SER A 2 41.99 -19.40 -35.65
C SER A 2 40.89 -18.41 -35.22
N ARG A 3 40.53 -18.61 -33.94
CA ARG A 3 40.33 -17.63 -32.85
C ARG A 3 39.06 -16.77 -32.82
N ARG A 4 38.18 -17.24 -31.93
CA ARG A 4 37.18 -16.50 -31.14
C ARG A 4 37.68 -15.12 -30.67
N ARG A 5 36.78 -14.14 -30.62
CA ARG A 5 36.73 -13.17 -29.51
C ARG A 5 35.32 -13.14 -28.93
N ARG A 6 35.27 -13.37 -27.62
CA ARG A 6 34.15 -13.05 -26.73
C ARG A 6 34.04 -11.53 -26.64
N THR A 7 32.83 -11.03 -26.55
CA THR A 7 32.48 -9.99 -25.57
C THR A 7 31.07 -10.32 -25.08
N GLY A 8 31.03 -11.00 -23.94
CA GLY A 8 29.85 -10.97 -23.10
C GLY A 8 29.84 -9.63 -22.41
N ASP A 9 28.82 -8.83 -22.66
CA ASP A 9 28.55 -7.61 -21.92
C ASP A 9 27.06 -7.58 -21.62
N THR A 10 26.70 -7.86 -20.37
CA THR A 10 25.55 -7.20 -19.74
C THR A 10 25.61 -7.37 -18.21
N ALA A 11 26.04 -6.28 -17.58
CA ALA A 11 25.64 -5.79 -16.26
C ALA A 11 25.83 -6.71 -15.04
N HIS A 12 27.08 -6.87 -14.60
CA HIS A 12 27.37 -7.17 -13.21
C HIS A 12 27.21 -5.87 -12.38
N LEU A 13 25.97 -5.55 -11.95
CA LEU A 13 25.74 -4.46 -11.00
C LEU A 13 26.63 -4.67 -9.77
N SER A 14 27.38 -3.64 -9.36
CA SER A 14 28.31 -3.73 -8.22
C SER A 14 27.59 -4.17 -6.94
N SER A 15 28.29 -4.87 -6.04
CA SER A 15 27.72 -5.31 -4.74
C SER A 15 27.09 -4.14 -3.95
N GLN A 16 27.66 -2.94 -4.09
CA GLN A 16 27.15 -1.71 -3.51
C GLN A 16 25.78 -1.30 -4.10
N ALA A 17 25.60 -1.40 -5.42
CA ALA A 17 24.31 -1.12 -6.08
C ALA A 17 23.23 -2.15 -5.69
N ARG A 18 23.61 -3.42 -5.48
CA ARG A 18 22.71 -4.47 -4.99
C ARG A 18 22.28 -4.25 -3.53
N SER A 19 23.22 -3.84 -2.67
CA SER A 19 22.95 -3.52 -1.26
C SER A 19 22.03 -2.30 -1.11
N ALA A 20 22.30 -1.21 -1.84
CA ALA A 20 21.47 -0.01 -1.82
C ALA A 20 20.05 -0.24 -2.36
N ARG A 21 19.87 -1.18 -3.32
CA ARG A 21 18.53 -1.60 -3.79
C ARG A 21 17.77 -2.38 -2.71
N ARG A 22 18.42 -3.31 -2.01
CA ARG A 22 17.78 -4.07 -0.91
C ARG A 22 17.29 -3.14 0.21
N HIS A 23 18.14 -2.22 0.67
CA HIS A 23 17.76 -1.26 1.70
C HIS A 23 16.59 -0.35 1.30
N ARG A 24 16.52 0.09 0.04
CA ARG A 24 15.36 0.87 -0.45
C ARG A 24 14.07 0.06 -0.45
N ASN A 25 14.12 -1.18 -0.91
CA ASN A 25 12.95 -2.07 -0.92
C ASN A 25 12.47 -2.37 0.52
N ASP A 26 13.39 -2.55 1.47
CA ASP A 26 13.07 -2.77 2.88
C ASP A 26 12.38 -1.53 3.50
N GLN A 27 12.79 -0.32 3.11
CA GLN A 27 12.20 0.93 3.59
C GLN A 27 10.79 1.15 3.00
N GLU A 28 10.58 0.83 1.74
CA GLU A 28 9.28 0.93 1.07
C GLU A 28 8.28 -0.08 1.65
N LEU A 29 8.70 -1.32 1.90
CA LEU A 29 7.84 -2.33 2.52
C LEU A 29 7.44 -1.95 3.95
N ARG A 30 8.36 -1.34 4.74
CA ARG A 30 8.04 -0.84 6.09
C ARG A 30 6.91 0.18 6.08
N ARG A 31 6.87 1.05 5.07
CA ARG A 31 5.80 2.04 4.89
C ARG A 31 4.43 1.37 4.76
N TYR A 32 4.35 0.31 3.96
CA TYR A 32 3.09 -0.41 3.78
C TYR A 32 2.71 -1.24 5.02
N VAL A 33 3.67 -1.72 5.81
CA VAL A 33 3.38 -2.43 7.07
C VAL A 33 2.93 -1.50 8.20
N GLN A 34 3.45 -0.27 8.26
CA GLN A 34 3.25 0.63 9.41
C GLN A 34 2.31 1.81 9.13
N GLY A 35 2.00 2.09 7.86
CA GLY A 35 1.33 3.34 7.47
C GLY A 35 2.31 4.51 7.38
N THR A 36 1.85 5.60 6.77
CA THR A 36 2.65 6.83 6.60
C THR A 36 2.39 7.89 7.64
N LEU A 37 1.22 7.85 8.29
CA LEU A 37 0.81 8.85 9.26
C LEU A 37 0.87 8.29 10.68
N ALA A 38 1.26 9.17 11.61
CA ALA A 38 1.17 8.88 13.02
C ALA A 38 -0.29 8.81 13.49
N ARG A 39 -0.53 8.14 14.62
CA ARG A 39 -1.88 7.91 15.16
C ARG A 39 -2.67 9.21 15.37
N ASP A 40 -2.04 10.22 15.96
CA ASP A 40 -2.65 11.53 16.23
C ASP A 40 -3.04 12.28 14.96
N ALA A 41 -2.25 12.12 13.88
CA ALA A 41 -2.58 12.65 12.57
C ALA A 41 -3.79 11.93 11.96
N LEU A 42 -3.87 10.59 12.08
CA LEU A 42 -5.02 9.82 11.61
C LEU A 42 -6.32 10.17 12.36
N GLU A 43 -6.25 10.39 13.67
CA GLU A 43 -7.41 10.76 14.49
C GLU A 43 -8.04 12.11 14.09
N ARG A 44 -7.24 13.00 13.49
CA ARG A 44 -7.67 14.33 13.02
C ARG A 44 -7.94 14.36 11.51
N LEU A 45 -7.75 13.25 10.82
CA LEU A 45 -7.88 13.18 9.38
C LEU A 45 -9.37 13.20 8.99
N VAL A 46 -9.72 14.06 8.04
CA VAL A 46 -11.07 14.10 7.47
C VAL A 46 -11.04 13.28 6.18
N PRO A 47 -11.76 12.15 6.10
CA PRO A 47 -11.86 11.37 4.88
C PRO A 47 -12.85 12.00 3.91
N ASP A 48 -12.54 11.91 2.62
CA ASP A 48 -13.44 12.28 1.53
C ASP A 48 -14.47 11.17 1.28
N ILE A 49 -14.05 9.91 1.47
CA ILE A 49 -14.87 8.72 1.22
C ILE A 49 -14.99 7.88 2.48
N LEU A 50 -16.23 7.51 2.82
CA LEU A 50 -16.53 6.56 3.89
C LEU A 50 -16.92 5.21 3.30
N ILE A 51 -16.27 4.15 3.77
CA ILE A 51 -16.49 2.77 3.37
C ILE A 51 -16.88 1.98 4.61
N ASP A 52 -18.12 1.48 4.65
CA ASP A 52 -18.60 0.63 5.72
C ASP A 52 -18.49 -0.84 5.31
N ALA A 53 -17.68 -1.59 6.05
CA ALA A 53 -17.51 -3.03 5.92
C ALA A 53 -17.66 -3.75 7.28
N LEU A 54 -18.31 -3.12 8.26
CA LEU A 54 -18.60 -3.77 9.55
C LEU A 54 -19.47 -5.02 9.36
N GLY A 55 -19.19 -6.07 10.13
CA GLY A 55 -19.88 -7.36 10.04
C GLY A 55 -19.57 -8.16 8.78
N THR A 56 -18.56 -7.74 8.00
CA THR A 56 -18.08 -8.46 6.82
C THR A 56 -16.66 -8.95 7.03
N PHE A 57 -16.33 -10.09 6.42
CA PHE A 57 -15.03 -10.73 6.54
C PHE A 57 -14.38 -10.85 5.16
N CYS A 58 -13.06 -11.07 5.15
CA CYS A 58 -12.30 -11.31 3.92
C CYS A 58 -13.04 -12.28 2.95
N PRO A 59 -13.21 -11.92 1.66
CA PRO A 59 -12.59 -10.79 0.95
C PRO A 59 -13.41 -9.48 0.88
N GLU A 60 -14.59 -9.43 1.50
CA GLU A 60 -15.56 -8.35 1.30
C GLU A 60 -15.00 -6.93 1.65
N PRO A 61 -14.26 -6.72 2.76
CA PRO A 61 -13.70 -5.39 3.06
C PRO A 61 -12.75 -4.87 1.97
N VAL A 62 -11.97 -5.75 1.36
CA VAL A 62 -11.03 -5.38 0.29
C VAL A 62 -11.78 -5.06 -0.99
N ILE A 63 -12.79 -5.85 -1.35
CA ILE A 63 -13.63 -5.62 -2.54
C ILE A 63 -14.34 -4.28 -2.42
N ARG A 64 -14.98 -3.99 -1.29
CA ARG A 64 -15.61 -2.68 -1.05
C ARG A 64 -14.64 -1.53 -1.13
N THR A 65 -13.43 -1.73 -0.58
CA THR A 65 -12.36 -0.73 -0.67
C THR A 65 -11.97 -0.49 -2.12
N GLN A 66 -11.78 -1.56 -2.90
CA GLN A 66 -11.45 -1.49 -4.31
C GLN A 66 -12.51 -0.75 -5.12
N ASP A 67 -13.79 -1.11 -4.95
CA ASP A 67 -14.89 -0.53 -5.70
C ASP A 67 -15.00 0.98 -5.43
N ARG A 68 -14.96 1.40 -4.17
CA ARG A 68 -15.04 2.83 -3.82
C ARG A 68 -13.80 3.61 -4.25
N MET A 69 -12.63 2.98 -4.25
CA MET A 69 -11.39 3.62 -4.68
C MET A 69 -11.23 3.64 -6.21
N ALA A 70 -12.02 2.88 -6.96
CA ALA A 70 -12.06 2.95 -8.41
C ALA A 70 -12.64 4.30 -8.88
N ASP A 71 -13.62 4.83 -8.16
CA ASP A 71 -14.27 6.11 -8.43
C ASP A 71 -13.56 7.30 -7.77
N ALA A 72 -12.58 7.05 -6.89
CA ALA A 72 -11.87 8.09 -6.15
C ALA A 72 -10.88 8.87 -7.05
N GLY A 73 -10.89 10.19 -6.89
CA GLY A 73 -9.97 11.11 -7.54
C GLY A 73 -8.54 11.03 -6.99
N PRO A 74 -7.52 11.43 -7.78
CA PRO A 74 -6.13 11.57 -7.33
C PRO A 74 -6.00 12.31 -5.98
N GLY A 75 -5.42 11.65 -4.98
CA GLY A 75 -5.17 12.26 -3.67
C GLY A 75 -6.35 12.21 -2.68
N GLU A 76 -7.54 11.79 -3.10
CA GLU A 76 -8.67 11.59 -2.18
C GLU A 76 -8.38 10.51 -1.15
N ILE A 77 -8.96 10.68 0.03
CA ILE A 77 -8.74 9.85 1.19
C ILE A 77 -10.02 9.06 1.52
N ALA A 78 -9.90 7.75 1.54
CA ALA A 78 -10.95 6.86 2.02
C ALA A 78 -10.66 6.39 3.45
N MET A 79 -11.70 6.35 4.28
CA MET A 79 -11.72 5.67 5.56
C MET A 79 -12.63 4.45 5.50
N LEU A 80 -12.06 3.28 5.72
CA LEU A 80 -12.74 1.99 5.88
C LEU A 80 -13.04 1.74 7.36
N LEU A 81 -14.29 1.41 7.68
CA LEU A 81 -14.71 0.85 8.96
C LEU A 81 -14.85 -0.66 8.81
N ALA A 82 -14.13 -1.42 9.63
CA ALA A 82 -14.17 -2.87 9.62
C ALA A 82 -13.97 -3.44 11.03
N ASP A 83 -14.45 -4.64 11.30
CA ASP A 83 -14.27 -5.38 12.55
C ASP A 83 -13.43 -6.66 12.36
N ASP A 84 -13.14 -7.02 11.11
CA ASP A 84 -12.24 -8.12 10.75
C ASP A 84 -10.76 -7.75 11.04
N VAL A 85 -10.05 -8.63 11.73
CA VAL A 85 -8.60 -8.51 11.97
C VAL A 85 -7.77 -8.64 10.69
N GLY A 86 -8.33 -9.30 9.66
CA GLY A 86 -7.67 -9.45 8.35
C GLY A 86 -7.31 -8.13 7.70
N VAL A 87 -8.05 -7.04 8.00
CA VAL A 87 -7.78 -5.71 7.42
C VAL A 87 -6.42 -5.13 7.80
N GLU A 88 -5.81 -5.60 8.90
CA GLU A 88 -4.45 -5.19 9.30
C GLU A 88 -3.39 -5.67 8.29
N ILE A 89 -3.68 -6.71 7.50
CA ILE A 89 -2.76 -7.31 6.53
C ILE A 89 -3.25 -7.04 5.10
N ASP A 90 -4.55 -7.24 4.86
CA ASP A 90 -5.11 -7.26 3.52
C ASP A 90 -5.13 -5.86 2.88
N ILE A 91 -5.45 -4.81 3.64
CA ILE A 91 -5.50 -3.44 3.11
C ILE A 91 -4.09 -2.91 2.76
N PRO A 92 -3.07 -3.06 3.63
CA PRO A 92 -1.67 -2.81 3.26
C PRO A 92 -1.21 -3.52 1.99
N ALA A 93 -1.48 -4.83 1.87
CA ALA A 93 -1.09 -5.64 0.73
C ALA A 93 -1.80 -5.19 -0.55
N TRP A 94 -3.09 -4.86 -0.44
CA TRP A 94 -3.85 -4.29 -1.54
C TRP A 94 -3.31 -2.92 -1.97
N CYS A 95 -2.98 -2.03 -1.03
CA CYS A 95 -2.36 -0.74 -1.32
C CYS A 95 -1.02 -0.91 -2.06
N LEU A 96 -0.17 -1.81 -1.58
CA LEU A 96 1.11 -2.14 -2.22
C LEU A 96 0.93 -2.63 -3.67
N SER A 97 -0.05 -3.51 -3.91
CA SER A 97 -0.28 -4.08 -5.25
C SER A 97 -0.96 -3.11 -6.23
N THR A 98 -1.75 -2.16 -5.73
CA THR A 98 -2.47 -1.16 -6.54
C THR A 98 -1.72 0.15 -6.70
N GLY A 99 -0.67 0.37 -5.90
CA GLY A 99 0.07 1.63 -5.82
C GLY A 99 -0.64 2.72 -5.02
N ASN A 100 -1.83 2.43 -4.47
CA ASN A 100 -2.51 3.32 -3.52
C ASN A 100 -1.68 3.45 -2.25
N GLU A 101 -1.83 4.57 -1.55
CA GLU A 101 -1.04 4.85 -0.37
C GLU A 101 -1.77 4.44 0.90
N TYR A 102 -1.16 3.52 1.64
CA TYR A 102 -1.61 3.15 2.97
C TYR A 102 -1.20 4.23 3.99
N LEU A 103 -2.19 4.96 4.54
CA LEU A 103 -1.93 6.02 5.51
C LEU A 103 -1.78 5.49 6.93
N GLY A 104 -2.47 4.40 7.25
CA GLY A 104 -2.40 3.73 8.54
C GLY A 104 -3.76 3.25 9.02
N LEU A 105 -3.82 2.75 10.25
CA LEU A 105 -5.06 2.32 10.90
C LEU A 105 -5.16 2.83 12.33
N LEU A 106 -6.40 2.98 12.79
CA LEU A 106 -6.74 3.19 14.19
C LEU A 106 -7.50 1.97 14.70
N LYS A 107 -6.95 1.33 15.73
CA LYS A 107 -7.59 0.24 16.46
C LYS A 107 -8.36 0.79 17.65
N SER A 108 -9.59 0.31 17.81
CA SER A 108 -10.51 0.64 18.91
C SER A 108 -11.25 -0.62 19.37
N GLU A 109 -11.96 -0.56 20.49
CA GLU A 109 -12.83 -1.65 20.94
C GLU A 109 -13.98 -1.93 19.95
N SER A 110 -14.39 -0.90 19.20
CA SER A 110 -15.43 -0.97 18.16
C SER A 110 -14.93 -1.47 16.80
N GLY A 111 -13.66 -1.88 16.68
CA GLY A 111 -13.05 -2.32 15.43
C GLY A 111 -11.95 -1.39 14.91
N TYR A 112 -11.78 -1.40 13.59
CA TYR A 112 -10.69 -0.77 12.84
C TYR A 112 -11.21 0.39 11.99
N LYS A 113 -10.45 1.49 12.01
CA LYS A 113 -10.57 2.56 11.01
C LYS A 113 -9.30 2.57 10.17
N VAL A 114 -9.41 2.20 8.90
CA VAL A 114 -8.26 2.08 8.00
C VAL A 114 -8.28 3.22 6.99
N PHE A 115 -7.17 3.90 6.79
CA PHE A 115 -7.08 5.07 5.93
C PHE A 115 -6.20 4.80 4.72
N VAL A 116 -6.73 5.10 3.54
CA VAL A 116 -6.05 4.93 2.27
C VAL A 116 -6.18 6.20 1.45
N ARG A 117 -5.10 6.60 0.78
CA ARG A 117 -5.11 7.69 -0.20
C ARG A 117 -4.98 7.15 -1.61
N ARG A 118 -5.81 7.66 -2.51
CA ARG A 118 -5.75 7.34 -3.93
C ARG A 118 -4.44 7.85 -4.51
N ALA A 119 -3.69 6.96 -5.17
CA ALA A 119 -2.47 7.36 -5.85
C ALA A 119 -2.77 8.42 -6.90
N SER A 120 -1.94 9.46 -6.96
CA SER A 120 -2.13 10.55 -7.95
C SER A 120 -1.73 10.16 -9.38
N PHE A 121 -1.35 8.90 -9.60
CA PHE A 121 -0.91 8.41 -10.90
C PHE A 121 -2.10 7.76 -11.61
N GLU A 122 -2.73 8.50 -12.52
CA GLU A 122 -3.66 7.94 -13.50
C GLU A 122 -2.92 6.87 -14.31
N ARG A 123 -3.47 5.65 -14.37
CA ARG A 123 -2.99 4.67 -15.35
C ARG A 123 -3.53 5.11 -16.72
N PRO A 124 -2.66 5.38 -17.72
CA PRO A 124 -3.10 5.66 -19.08
C PRO A 124 -3.75 4.44 -19.72
#